data_AF-A0A7W0WZ62-F1
#
_entry.id   AF-A0A7W0WZ62-F1
#
_cell.length_a   1.000
_cell.length_b   1.000
_cell.length_c   1.000
_cell.angle_alpha   90.00
_cell.angle_beta   90.00
_cell.angle_gamma   90.00
#
_symmetry.space_group_name_H-M   'P 1'
#
loop_
_entity.id
_entity.type
_entity.pdbx_description
1 polymer ?
#
loop_
_entity_poly.entity_id
_entity_poly.type
_entity_poly.pdbx_seq_one_letter_code
_entity_poly.pdbx_strand_id
1 'polypeptide(L)'
;SGIEPALETAVASLSHGEWSTPLLTRVGYAVIRAVGTEEGTRLDAPALRIRVRKALETRKLQAAQQRVLEELRAAARIEYLVDVR
;
A
#
# COMPACT_ATOMS: atom_id res chain seq x y z
N SER A 1 3.04 -7.07 1.48
CA SER A 1 3.62 -7.33 2.81
C SER A 1 2.71 -6.88 3.95
N GLY A 2 1.75 -5.96 3.75
CA GLY A 2 0.96 -5.41 4.87
C GLY A 2 1.77 -4.51 5.80
N ILE A 3 3.07 -4.38 5.52
CA ILE A 3 4.02 -3.50 6.17
C ILE A 3 3.79 -2.08 5.65
N GLU A 4 3.90 -1.11 6.55
CA GLU A 4 3.75 0.30 6.18
C GLU A 4 4.94 0.75 5.31
N PRO A 5 4.72 1.51 4.22
CA PRO A 5 5.80 1.88 3.29
C PRO A 5 6.98 2.62 3.92
N ALA A 6 6.69 3.46 4.92
CA ALA A 6 7.73 4.18 5.67
C ALA A 6 8.63 3.23 6.46
N LEU A 7 8.04 2.16 7.03
CA LEU A 7 8.77 1.15 7.76
C LEU A 7 9.63 0.31 6.81
N GLU A 8 9.08 -0.10 5.67
CA GLU A 8 9.78 -0.89 4.65
C GLU A 8 11.01 -0.15 4.10
N THR A 9 10.86 1.15 3.86
CA THR A 9 11.95 2.02 3.40
C THR A 9 13.05 2.16 4.46
N ALA A 10 12.67 2.36 5.72
CA ALA A 10 13.64 2.50 6.81
C ALA A 10 14.41 1.19 7.04
N VAL A 11 13.73 0.03 7.10
CA VAL A 11 14.38 -1.28 7.25
C VAL A 11 15.37 -1.54 6.13
N ALA A 12 15.03 -1.20 4.89
CA ALA A 12 15.91 -1.42 3.73
C ALA A 12 17.22 -0.62 3.78
N SER A 13 17.27 0.44 4.59
CA SER A 13 18.47 1.28 4.76
C SER A 13 19.36 0.89 5.94
N LEU A 14 18.89 -0.01 6.82
CA LEU A 14 19.62 -0.39 8.03
C LEU A 14 20.65 -1.48 7.76
N SER A 15 21.82 -1.33 8.36
CA SER A 15 22.84 -2.37 8.42
C SER A 15 22.49 -3.40 9.51
N HIS A 16 23.03 -4.62 9.40
CA HIS A 16 22.82 -5.64 10.43
C HIS A 16 23.22 -5.12 11.83
N GLY A 17 22.30 -5.22 12.78
CA GLY A 17 22.45 -4.77 14.16
C GLY A 17 22.11 -3.30 14.41
N GLU A 18 21.91 -2.51 13.36
CA GLU A 18 21.65 -1.07 13.43
C GLU A 18 20.21 -0.76 13.87
N TRP A 19 20.05 0.36 14.58
CA TRP A 19 18.76 0.90 15.01
C TRP A 19 18.34 2.07 14.13
N SER A 20 17.04 2.19 13.86
CA SER A 20 16.50 3.38 13.19
C SER A 20 16.42 4.59 14.13
N THR A 21 16.25 5.77 13.54
CA THR A 21 15.62 6.89 14.23
C THR A 21 14.14 6.59 14.49
N PRO A 22 13.46 7.32 15.40
CA PRO A 22 12.02 7.19 15.59
C PRO A 22 11.24 7.47 14.29
N LEU A 23 10.43 6.52 13.87
CA LEU A 23 9.62 6.60 12.65
C LEU A 23 8.15 6.81 13.03
N LEU A 24 7.49 7.77 12.38
CA LEU A 24 6.05 7.94 12.51
C LEU A 24 5.33 6.90 11.65
N THR A 25 4.43 6.16 12.27
CA THR A 25 3.58 5.13 11.67
C THR A 25 2.11 5.47 11.91
N ARG A 26 1.19 4.73 11.29
CA ARG A 26 -0.27 4.91 11.52
C ARG A 26 -0.71 4.75 12.98
N VAL A 27 0.08 4.05 13.79
CA VAL A 27 -0.23 3.73 15.20
C VAL A 27 0.60 4.54 16.19
N GLY A 28 1.50 5.41 15.73
CA GLY A 28 2.38 6.22 16.58
C GLY A 28 3.85 6.12 16.18
N TYR A 29 4.76 6.30 17.13
CA TYR A 29 6.20 6.22 16.89
C TYR A 29 6.73 4.80 17.09
N ALA A 30 7.59 4.35 16.16
CA ALA A 30 8.26 3.06 16.24
C ALA A 30 9.77 3.22 16.08
N VAL A 31 10.53 2.36 16.75
CA VAL A 31 11.98 2.22 16.57
C VAL A 31 12.25 0.76 16.23
N ILE A 32 13.05 0.51 15.20
CA ILE A 32 13.31 -0.83 14.67
C ILE A 32 14.81 -1.13 14.71
N ARG A 33 15.15 -2.41 14.89
CA ARG A 33 16.51 -2.93 14.80
C ARG A 33 16.60 -3.97 13.71
N ALA A 34 17.59 -3.86 12.82
CA ALA A 34 17.84 -4.90 11.83
C ALA A 34 18.51 -6.11 12.48
N VAL A 35 17.81 -7.25 12.50
CA VAL A 35 18.32 -8.51 13.09
C VAL A 35 19.14 -9.32 12.07
N GLY A 36 19.00 -9.04 10.78
CA GLY A 36 19.61 -9.80 9.69
C GLY A 36 19.24 -9.20 8.35
N THR A 37 20.04 -9.47 7.33
CA THR A 37 19.75 -9.12 5.94
C THR A 37 19.79 -10.39 5.12
N GLU A 38 18.73 -10.65 4.36
CA GLU A 38 18.72 -11.71 3.35
C GLU A 38 18.86 -11.06 1.98
N GLU A 39 19.71 -11.63 1.11
CA GLU A 39 19.79 -11.20 -0.27
C GLU A 39 18.49 -11.54 -0.99
N GLY A 40 17.72 -10.50 -1.33
CA GLY A 40 16.52 -10.66 -2.14
C GLY A 40 16.87 -11.18 -3.53
N THR A 41 16.15 -12.20 -3.99
CA THR A 41 16.27 -12.66 -5.39
C THR A 41 15.83 -11.53 -6.32
N ARG A 42 16.76 -11.05 -7.17
CA ARG A 42 16.45 -10.03 -8.16
C ARG A 42 15.46 -10.61 -9.17
N LEU A 43 14.23 -10.12 -9.15
CA LEU A 43 13.21 -10.54 -10.12
C LEU A 43 13.69 -10.24 -11.54
N ASP A 44 13.66 -11.26 -12.37
CA ASP A 44 13.98 -11.22 -13.78
C ASP A 44 13.03 -10.28 -14.53
N ALA A 45 13.62 -9.41 -15.35
CA ALA A 45 12.95 -8.27 -15.98
C ALA A 45 11.66 -8.63 -16.76
N PRO A 46 11.57 -9.76 -17.48
CA PRO A 46 10.34 -10.15 -18.17
C PRO A 46 9.17 -10.40 -17.20
N ALA A 47 9.41 -11.13 -16.10
CA ALA A 47 8.40 -11.43 -15.09
C ALA A 47 7.93 -10.16 -14.36
N LEU A 48 8.85 -9.24 -14.09
CA LEU A 48 8.54 -7.94 -13.50
C LEU A 48 7.63 -7.09 -14.40
N ARG A 49 7.90 -7.04 -15.71
CA ARG A 49 7.09 -6.28 -16.67
C ARG A 49 5.63 -6.76 -16.72
N ILE A 50 5.41 -8.07 -16.69
CA ILE A 50 4.07 -8.66 -16.68
C ILE A 50 3.31 -8.24 -15.41
N ARG A 51 3.96 -8.32 -14.24
CA ARG A 51 3.36 -7.90 -12.96
C ARG A 51 3.02 -6.41 -12.96
N VAL A 52 3.94 -5.56 -13.40
CA VAL A 52 3.74 -4.10 -13.47
C VAL A 52 2.58 -3.77 -14.41
N ARG A 53 2.53 -4.39 -15.59
CA ARG A 53 1.43 -4.19 -16.55
C ARG A 53 0.07 -4.54 -15.93
N LYS A 54 -0.03 -5.72 -15.32
CA LYS A 54 -1.28 -6.17 -14.68
C LYS A 54 -1.71 -5.25 -13.53
N ALA A 55 -0.76 -4.73 -12.74
CA ALA A 55 -1.03 -3.77 -11.69
C ALA A 55 -1.55 -2.43 -12.24
N LEU A 56 -0.98 -1.94 -13.34
CA LEU A 56 -1.45 -0.72 -14.01
C LEU A 56 -2.83 -0.89 -14.63
N GLU A 57 -3.09 -2.02 -15.28
CA GLU A 57 -4.41 -2.36 -15.83
C GLU A 57 -5.47 -2.41 -14.73
N THR A 58 -5.15 -3.06 -13.59
CA THR A 58 -6.05 -3.13 -12.43
C THR A 58 -6.36 -1.74 -11.87
N ARG A 59 -5.35 -0.88 -11.71
CA ARG A 59 -5.53 0.50 -11.23
C ARG A 59 -6.42 1.32 -12.18
N LYS A 60 -6.21 1.19 -13.49
CA LYS A 60 -7.04 1.88 -14.50
C LYS A 60 -8.49 1.41 -14.45
N LEU A 61 -8.70 0.10 -14.33
CA LEU A 61 -10.03 -0.49 -14.21
C LEU A 61 -10.76 0.02 -12.96
N GLN A 62 -10.09 -0.01 -11.80
CA GLN A 62 -10.66 0.50 -10.54
C GLN A 62 -11.02 1.99 -10.64
N ALA A 63 -10.16 2.80 -11.24
CA ALA A 63 -10.44 4.22 -11.44
C ALA A 63 -11.64 4.46 -12.37
N ALA A 64 -11.78 3.66 -13.44
CA ALA A 64 -12.94 3.75 -14.34
C ALA A 64 -14.24 3.32 -13.63
N GLN A 65 -14.20 2.22 -12.88
CA GLN A 65 -15.33 1.75 -12.08
C GLN A 65 -15.78 2.79 -11.04
N GLN A 66 -14.81 3.41 -10.35
CA GLN A 66 -15.10 4.45 -9.37
C GLN A 66 -15.81 5.65 -9.99
N ARG A 67 -15.37 6.10 -11.17
CA ARG A 67 -16.02 7.20 -11.90
C ARG A 67 -17.47 6.87 -12.26
N VAL A 68 -17.70 5.67 -12.80
CA VAL A 68 -19.07 5.22 -13.14
C VAL A 68 -19.95 5.15 -11.89
N LEU A 69 -19.42 4.63 -10.77
CA LEU A 69 -20.14 4.61 -9.50
C LEU A 69 -20.47 6.03 -9.00
N GLU A 70 -19.55 6.98 -9.14
CA GLU A 70 -19.77 8.38 -8.78
C GLU A 70 -20.87 9.02 -9.65
N GLU A 71 -20.86 8.78 -10.96
CA GLU A 71 -21.91 9.25 -11.89
C GLU A 71 -23.28 8.67 -11.55
N LEU A 72 -23.36 7.35 -11.31
CA LEU A 72 -24.60 6.69 -10.89
C LEU A 72 -25.09 7.20 -9.54
N ARG A 73 -24.17 7.44 -8.60
CA ARG A 73 -24.49 8.00 -7.28
C ARG A 73 -25.05 9.41 -7.39
N ALA A 74 -24.51 10.24 -8.28
CA ALA A 74 -25.00 11.59 -8.53
C ALA A 74 -26.39 11.61 -9.18
N ALA A 75 -26.69 10.62 -10.03
CA ALA A 75 -27.99 10.48 -10.68
C ALA A 75 -29.06 9.82 -9.78
N ALA A 76 -28.65 9.08 -8.76
CA ALA A 76 -29.56 8.35 -7.87
C ALA A 76 -30.03 9.21 -6.69
N ARG A 77 -31.34 9.18 -6.40
CA ARG A 77 -31.88 9.69 -5.14
C ARG A 77 -31.63 8.67 -4.03
N ILE A 78 -30.72 8.98 -3.12
CA ILE A 78 -30.38 8.12 -1.97
C ILE A 78 -31.11 8.64 -0.74
N GLU A 79 -32.06 7.87 -0.23
CA GLU A 79 -32.73 8.14 1.04
C GLU A 79 -32.05 7.33 2.16
N TYR A 80 -31.51 8.04 3.14
CA TYR A 80 -30.90 7.42 4.31
C TYR A 80 -31.95 7.29 5.41
N LEU A 81 -32.41 6.07 5.68
CA LEU A 81 -33.18 5.77 6.88
C LEU A 81 -32.20 5.61 8.05
N VAL A 82 -32.06 6.66 8.85
CA VAL A 82 -31.35 6.56 10.13
C VAL A 82 -32.34 5.98 11.14
N ASP A 83 -32.20 4.69 11.46
CA ASP A 83 -32.94 4.08 12.57
C ASP A 83 -32.29 4.54 13.88
N VAL A 84 -33.01 5.40 14.63
CA VAL A 84 -32.57 5.88 15.93
C VAL A 84 -33.31 5.06 16.99
N ARG A 85 -32.58 4.20 17.69
CA ARG A 85 -33.00 3.55 18.94
C ARG A 85 -32.08 3.95 20.08
#